data_AF-A0A0C2F853-F1
#
_entry.id   AF-A0A0C2F853-F1
#
_cell.length_a   1.000
_cell.length_b   1.000
_cell.length_c   1.000
_cell.angle_alpha   90.00
_cell.angle_beta   90.00
_cell.angle_gamma   90.00
#
_symmetry.space_group_name_H-M   'P 1'
#
loop_
_entity.id
_entity.type
_entity.pdbx_description
1 polymer ?
#
loop_
_entity_poly.entity_id
_entity_poly.type
_entity_poly.pdbx_seq_one_letter_code
_entity_poly.pdbx_strand_id
1 'polypeptide(L)' 'MKLLTTQKAMERKTLQIRLRDKIRNEEIRGRASFKDAYNDARERKLRWADHIARRGDNRWTEK' A
#
# COMPACT_ATOMS: atom_id res chain seq x y z
N MET A 1 0.39 -3.12 13.88
CA MET A 1 0.19 -2.77 12.45
C MET A 1 0.28 -1.27 12.23
N LYS A 2 1.48 -0.71 12.01
CA LYS A 2 1.66 0.75 11.84
C LYS A 2 1.14 1.26 10.47
N LEU A 3 1.25 0.45 9.42
CA LEU A 3 0.81 0.82 8.07
C LEU A 3 -0.69 1.09 7.99
N LEU A 4 -1.52 0.22 8.57
CA LEU A 4 -2.98 0.40 8.57
C LEU A 4 -3.42 1.63 9.36
N THR A 5 -2.80 1.91 10.51
CA THR A 5 -3.12 3.10 11.30
C THR A 5 -2.73 4.38 10.56
N THR A 6 -1.56 4.39 9.92
CA THR A 6 -1.10 5.52 9.11
C THR A 6 -1.99 5.73 7.89
N GLN A 7 -2.37 4.67 7.18
CA GLN A 7 -3.27 4.75 6.04
C GLN A 7 -4.65 5.30 6.44
N LYS A 8 -5.24 4.82 7.55
CA LYS A 8 -6.51 5.35 8.05
C LYS A 8 -6.43 6.83 8.43
N ALA A 9 -5.34 7.25 9.08
CA ALA A 9 -5.12 8.66 9.41
C ALA A 9 -4.99 9.53 8.15
N MET A 10 -4.30 9.03 7.13
CA MET A 10 -4.17 9.68 5.83
C MET A 10 -5.53 9.79 5.13
N GLU A 11 -6.27 8.69 4.97
CA GLU A 11 -7.61 8.64 4.36
C GLU A 11 -8.55 9.67 4.99
N ARG A 12 -8.56 9.76 6.33
CA ARG A 12 -9.36 10.74 7.07
C ARG A 12 -8.96 12.17 6.77
N LYS A 13 -7.66 12.45 6.71
CA LYS A 13 -7.15 13.80 6.45
C LYS A 13 -7.45 14.23 5.01
N THR A 14 -7.33 13.33 4.04
CA THR A 14 -7.66 13.61 2.64
C THR A 14 -9.14 13.93 2.44
N LEU A 15 -10.03 13.22 3.15
CA LEU A 15 -11.48 13.47 3.12
C LEU A 15 -11.94 14.55 4.11
N GLN A 16 -11.02 15.21 4.82
CA GLN A 16 -11.30 16.24 5.83
C GLN A 16 -12.24 15.79 6.97
N ILE A 17 -12.26 14.49 7.30
CA ILE A 17 -13.18 13.91 8.30
C ILE A 17 -12.61 14.02 9.72
N ARG A 18 -13.36 14.67 10.61
CA ARG A 18 -13.01 14.87 12.02
C ARG A 18 -13.45 13.68 12.87
N LEU A 19 -12.78 13.46 14.01
CA LEU A 19 -13.12 12.35 14.91
C LEU A 19 -14.57 12.43 15.44
N ARG A 20 -15.10 13.66 15.55
CA ARG A 20 -16.46 13.94 16.01
C ARG A 20 -17.54 13.44 15.05
N ASP A 21 -17.21 13.30 13.77
CA ASP A 21 -18.16 12.84 12.75
C ASP A 21 -18.49 11.35 12.92
N LYS A 22 -17.69 10.61 13.72
CA LYS A 22 -17.90 9.19 14.07
C LYS A 22 -18.18 8.26 12.88
N ILE A 23 -17.67 8.63 11.70
CA ILE A 23 -17.82 7.84 10.46
C ILE A 23 -17.00 6.56 10.55
N ARG A 24 -17.58 5.45 10.10
CA ARG A 24 -16.93 4.13 10.09
C ARG A 24 -15.77 4.10 9.10
N ASN A 25 -14.69 3.39 9.45
CA ASN A 25 -13.51 3.29 8.58
C ASN A 25 -13.81 2.64 7.22
N GLU A 26 -14.76 1.71 7.14
CA GLU A 26 -15.18 1.06 5.90
C GLU A 26 -15.79 2.07 4.91
N GLU A 27 -16.60 2.99 5.41
CA GLU A 27 -17.22 4.04 4.62
C GLU A 27 -16.17 5.06 4.15
N ILE A 28 -15.22 5.44 5.03
CA ILE A 28 -14.09 6.29 4.69
C ILE A 28 -13.24 5.66 3.57
N ARG A 29 -13.00 4.35 3.66
CA ARG A 29 -12.26 3.60 2.64
C ARG A 29 -13.00 3.54 1.31
N GLY A 30 -14.33 3.33 1.33
CA GLY A 30 -15.15 3.36 0.12
C GLY A 30 -15.13 4.72 -0.59
N ARG A 31 -15.08 5.82 0.18
CA ARG A 31 -14.97 7.19 -0.37
C ARG A 31 -13.57 7.52 -0.88
N ALA A 32 -12.52 7.02 -0.23
CA ALA A 32 -11.16 7.47 -0.48
C ALA A 32 -10.51 6.86 -1.74
N SER A 33 -11.07 5.78 -2.29
CA SER A 33 -10.61 5.07 -3.50
C SER A 33 -9.10 4.76 -3.56
N PHE A 34 -8.40 4.82 -2.42
CA PHE A 34 -6.97 4.54 -2.34
C PHE A 34 -6.73 3.03 -2.36
N LYS A 35 -5.66 2.63 -3.06
CA LYS A 35 -5.18 1.26 -3.01
C LYS A 35 -4.58 0.96 -1.63
N ASP A 36 -4.90 -0.21 -1.08
CA ASP A 36 -4.34 -0.62 0.21
C ASP A 36 -2.81 -0.72 0.15
N ALA A 37 -2.14 -0.03 1.07
CA ALA A 37 -0.69 0.13 1.05
C ALA A 37 0.05 -1.19 1.24
N TYR A 38 -0.52 -2.14 1.99
CA TYR A 38 0.07 -3.45 2.18
C TYR A 38 0.00 -4.27 0.88
N ASN A 39 -1.17 -4.27 0.23
CA ASN A 39 -1.35 -4.94 -1.05
C ASN A 39 -0.44 -4.35 -2.14
N ASP A 40 -0.33 -3.02 -2.21
CA ASP A 40 0.56 -2.37 -3.16
C ASP A 40 2.03 -2.70 -2.92
N ALA A 41 2.48 -2.67 -1.65
CA ALA A 41 3.84 -3.07 -1.29
C ALA A 41 4.14 -4.54 -1.64
N ARG A 42 3.18 -5.44 -1.41
CA ARG A 42 3.30 -6.86 -1.78
C ARG A 42 3.42 -7.03 -3.29
N GLU A 43 2.57 -6.38 -4.06
CA GLU A 43 2.59 -6.48 -5.52
C GLU A 43 3.90 -5.93 -6.10
N ARG A 44 4.39 -4.79 -5.61
CA ARG A 44 5.68 -4.23 -6.03
C ARG A 44 6.85 -5.17 -5.75
N LYS A 45 6.86 -5.83 -4.59
CA LYS A 45 7.88 -6.84 -4.27
C LYS A 45 7.85 -8.00 -5.26
N LEU A 46 6.66 -8.51 -5.58
CA LEU A 46 6.50 -9.59 -6.55
C LEU A 46 6.93 -9.15 -7.96
N ARG A 47 6.52 -7.96 -8.41
CA ARG A 47 6.94 -7.40 -9.69
C ARG A 47 8.46 -7.24 -9.79
N TRP A 48 9.12 -6.84 -8.69
CA TRP A 48 10.57 -6.77 -8.65
C TRP A 48 11.22 -8.16 -8.75
N ALA A 49 10.73 -9.14 -7.98
CA ALA A 49 11.25 -10.51 -8.03
C ALA A 49 11.10 -11.12 -9.44
N ASP A 50 9.96 -10.89 -10.08
CA ASP A 50 9.68 -11.30 -11.45
C ASP A 50 10.60 -10.57 -12.46
N HIS A 51 10.82 -9.27 -12.29
CA HIS A 51 11.81 -8.53 -13.07
C HIS A 51 13.22 -9.12 -12.94
N ILE A 52 13.64 -9.51 -11.73
CA ILE A 52 14.93 -10.16 -11.51
C ILE A 52 14.97 -11.54 -12.16
N ALA A 53 13.92 -12.35 -12.01
CA ALA A 53 13.85 -13.69 -12.61
C ALA A 53 13.93 -13.68 -14.14
N ARG A 54 13.39 -12.64 -14.79
CA ARG A 54 13.50 -12.45 -16.26
C ARG A 54 14.80 -11.81 -16.71
N ARG A 55 15.61 -11.30 -15.78
CA ARG A 55 16.90 -10.69 -16.11
C ARG A 55 17.89 -11.83 -16.41
N GLY A 56 18.25 -12.01 -17.68
CA GLY A 56 19.26 -13.00 -18.12
C GLY A 56 20.72 -12.65 -17.77
N ASP A 57 20.94 -11.54 -17.06
CA ASP A 57 22.27 -11.14 -16.60
C ASP A 57 22.67 -11.96 -15.37
N ASN A 58 23.62 -12.87 -15.56
CA ASN A 58 24.22 -13.75 -14.54
C ASN A 58 25.15 -13.01 -13.55
N ARG A 59 24.86 -11.73 -13.23
CA ARG A 59 25.74 -10.81 -12.48
C ARG A 59 25.87 -11.12 -10.98
N TRP A 60 25.18 -12.14 -10.49
CA TRP A 60 25.36 -12.68 -9.13
C TRP A 60 26.11 -14.02 -9.12
N THR A 61 26.50 -14.52 -10.28
CA THR A 61 27.05 -15.87 -10.49
C THR A 61 28.37 -15.81 -11.28
N GLU A 62 29.21 -14.80 -11.00
CA GLU A 62 30.64 -14.87 -11.33
C GLU A 62 31.40 -15.37 -10.08
N LYS A 63 32.16 -16.45 -10.29
CA LYS A 63 33.04 -17.09 -9.31
C LYS A 63 34.42 -16.46 -9.36
#